data_AF-A0A1U7CT94-F1
#
_entry.id   AF-A0A1U7CT94-F1
#
_cell.length_a   1.000
_cell.length_b   1.000
_cell.length_c   1.000
_cell.angle_alpha   90.00
_cell.angle_beta   90.00
_cell.angle_gamma   90.00
#
_symmetry.space_group_name_H-M   'P 1'
#
loop_
_entity.id
_entity.type
_entity.pdbx_description
1 polymer ?
#
loop_
_entity_poly.entity_id
_entity_poly.type
_entity_poly.pdbx_seq_one_letter_code
_entity_poly.pdbx_strand_id
1 'polypeptide(L)'
;MIKSLLQKTLLGMVLFGLSGALEAQAGSVTLSSTFQGGESVQVKYTGQNSWQSTTAGAFTETPISPGGSAFNAYCVSLNISVGNGPDTIHATTTSPLSSVTNASPYFANSGYSDVGNRLAYLLTQFSATTADQKSAMALAIWDTIDSKFMYRYATTSIDNLYNQYTSFSNYNSHTAYGGTNATLFVVNANDHYQNLIALTSYGSVPEPASIVSAVVGLAGMGLVGLRRRRKAVA
;
A
#
# COMPACT_ATOMS: atom_id res chain seq x y z
N MET A 1 -58.69 -12.42 41.18
CA MET A 1 -57.28 -12.51 41.60
C MET A 1 -56.46 -12.66 40.32
N ILE A 2 -56.00 -11.63 39.61
CA ILE A 2 -55.38 -10.35 39.96
C ILE A 2 -54.05 -10.52 40.72
N LYS A 3 -52.97 -10.15 40.00
CA LYS A 3 -51.59 -9.81 40.42
C LYS A 3 -50.72 -11.03 40.78
N SER A 4 -49.48 -11.17 40.28
CA SER A 4 -48.45 -10.13 40.27
C SER A 4 -47.29 -10.38 39.27
N LEU A 5 -46.93 -9.27 38.61
CA LEU A 5 -45.58 -8.75 38.29
C LEU A 5 -44.64 -9.56 37.36
N LEU A 6 -44.34 -9.10 36.13
CA LEU A 6 -43.56 -7.90 35.69
C LEU A 6 -42.11 -7.86 36.21
N GLN A 7 -41.22 -7.52 35.27
CA GLN A 7 -39.82 -7.09 35.41
C GLN A 7 -38.73 -8.18 35.46
N LYS A 8 -38.16 -8.48 34.28
CA LYS A 8 -36.71 -8.33 34.07
C LYS A 8 -36.44 -7.66 32.72
N THR A 9 -36.12 -6.39 32.86
CA THR A 9 -35.69 -5.38 31.90
C THR A 9 -34.29 -5.67 31.38
N LEU A 10 -34.05 -5.25 30.12
CA LEU A 10 -32.82 -4.67 29.56
C LEU A 10 -31.45 -5.35 29.81
N LEU A 11 -30.85 -5.84 28.71
CA LEU A 11 -29.42 -5.78 28.28
C LEU A 11 -29.21 -6.91 27.24
N GLY A 12 -28.56 -6.76 26.08
CA GLY A 12 -27.82 -5.66 25.47
C GLY A 12 -28.04 -5.66 23.95
N MET A 13 -28.12 -4.48 23.34
CA MET A 13 -27.03 -3.87 22.56
C MET A 13 -26.43 -4.79 21.50
N VAL A 14 -26.94 -4.59 20.28
CA VAL A 14 -26.15 -4.35 19.05
C VAL A 14 -24.67 -4.76 19.14
N LEU A 15 -24.35 -5.96 18.64
CA LEU A 15 -23.03 -6.25 18.11
C LEU A 15 -23.13 -6.31 16.58
N PHE A 16 -23.13 -5.13 15.96
CA PHE A 16 -22.41 -4.96 14.70
C PHE A 16 -20.91 -5.02 15.03
N GLY A 17 -20.37 -6.23 15.18
CA GLY A 17 -18.93 -6.46 15.07
C GLY A 17 -18.64 -6.70 13.58
N LEU A 18 -18.05 -5.75 12.85
CA LEU A 18 -16.60 -5.61 12.78
C LEU A 18 -15.87 -6.96 12.65
N SER A 19 -16.31 -7.78 11.70
CA SER A 19 -15.40 -8.58 10.86
C SER A 19 -15.36 -7.87 9.51
N GLY A 20 -14.51 -6.85 9.29
CA GLY A 20 -13.11 -6.93 9.67
C GLY A 20 -12.45 -8.08 8.90
N ALA A 21 -12.85 -8.33 7.64
CA ALA A 21 -12.01 -9.04 6.69
C ALA A 21 -10.90 -8.08 6.20
N LEU A 22 -10.13 -7.58 7.17
CA LEU A 22 -8.70 -7.40 7.01
C LEU A 22 -8.16 -8.82 6.88
N GLU A 23 -7.98 -9.30 5.66
CA GLU A 23 -7.11 -10.41 5.30
C GLU A 23 -7.17 -10.65 3.79
N ALA A 24 -6.85 -9.63 2.99
CA ALA A 24 -6.20 -9.90 1.72
C ALA A 24 -4.71 -10.10 2.06
N GLN A 25 -4.36 -11.36 2.27
CA GLN A 25 -3.04 -11.85 2.59
C GLN A 25 -1.95 -11.16 1.77
N ALA A 26 -0.94 -10.69 2.51
CA ALA A 26 0.38 -10.34 2.01
C ALA A 26 0.92 -11.43 1.08
N GLY A 27 0.80 -11.22 -0.22
CA GLY A 27 1.68 -11.88 -1.17
C GLY A 27 3.06 -11.27 -0.97
N SER A 28 4.03 -12.08 -0.54
CA SER A 28 5.43 -11.68 -0.67
C SER A 28 5.72 -11.46 -2.16
N VAL A 29 6.26 -10.31 -2.52
CA VAL A 29 6.58 -10.00 -3.92
C VAL A 29 8.08 -9.81 -4.06
N THR A 30 8.66 -10.45 -5.07
CA THR A 30 10.04 -10.19 -5.49
C THR A 30 10.01 -9.31 -6.73
N LEU A 31 10.69 -8.17 -6.68
CA LEU A 31 10.77 -7.19 -7.76
C LEU A 31 12.21 -7.07 -8.24
N SER A 32 12.42 -6.91 -9.54
CA SER A 32 13.68 -6.39 -10.06
C SER A 32 13.60 -4.88 -10.17
N SER A 33 14.62 -4.17 -9.69
CA SER A 33 14.62 -2.71 -9.62
C SER A 33 15.68 -2.11 -10.54
N THR A 34 15.33 -1.04 -11.24
CA THR A 34 16.29 -0.22 -11.99
C THR A 34 15.96 1.26 -11.80
N PHE A 35 16.87 2.00 -11.17
CA PHE A 35 16.70 3.44 -10.96
C PHE A 35 16.65 4.19 -12.29
N GLN A 36 15.59 4.99 -12.49
CA GLN A 36 15.32 5.74 -13.72
C GLN A 36 15.84 7.18 -13.68
N GLY A 37 16.80 7.46 -12.81
CA GLY A 37 17.46 8.76 -12.72
C GLY A 37 16.60 9.86 -12.08
N GLY A 38 17.25 10.99 -11.84
CA GLY A 38 16.68 12.28 -11.50
C GLY A 38 17.72 13.18 -10.83
N GLU A 39 17.30 14.30 -10.26
CA GLU A 39 18.22 15.33 -9.78
C GLU A 39 18.85 14.99 -8.43
N SER A 40 20.10 15.44 -8.24
CA SER A 40 20.74 15.37 -6.93
C SER A 40 20.20 16.47 -6.03
N VAL A 41 19.73 16.10 -4.84
CA VAL A 41 19.12 17.00 -3.88
C VAL A 41 19.76 16.81 -2.51
N GLN A 42 19.75 17.88 -1.71
CA GLN A 42 20.01 17.77 -0.27
C GLN A 42 18.69 17.66 0.46
N VAL A 43 18.59 16.75 1.41
CA VAL A 43 17.37 16.48 2.17
C VAL A 43 17.61 16.49 3.67
N LYS A 44 16.56 16.79 4.43
CA LYS A 44 16.46 16.65 5.89
C LYS A 44 15.05 16.17 6.23
N TYR A 45 14.93 15.34 7.26
CA TYR A 45 13.65 14.76 7.68
C TYR A 45 13.67 14.43 9.19
N THR A 46 12.60 13.86 9.72
CA THR A 46 12.43 13.54 11.14
C THR A 46 13.60 12.67 11.66
N GLY A 47 14.24 13.15 12.73
CA GLY A 47 15.39 12.49 13.36
C GLY A 47 16.74 12.88 12.78
N GLN A 48 16.77 13.62 11.67
CA GLN A 48 18.01 14.05 11.02
C GLN A 48 18.40 15.47 11.43
N ASN A 49 19.66 15.66 11.84
CA ASN A 49 20.17 16.97 12.26
C ASN A 49 21.01 17.68 11.19
N SER A 50 21.60 16.94 10.25
CA SER A 50 22.39 17.44 9.12
C SER A 50 21.66 17.26 7.79
N TRP A 51 22.17 17.85 6.70
CA TRP A 51 21.71 17.56 5.33
C TRP A 51 22.32 16.23 4.86
N GLN A 52 21.56 15.44 4.10
CA GLN A 52 22.07 14.27 3.37
C GLN A 52 21.96 14.51 1.87
N SER A 53 22.99 14.14 1.12
CA SER A 53 22.95 14.08 -0.34
C SER A 53 22.20 12.85 -0.79
N THR A 54 21.25 13.01 -1.71
CA THR A 54 20.57 11.88 -2.35
C THR A 54 20.18 12.24 -3.79
N THR A 55 19.58 11.30 -4.50
CA THR A 55 18.97 11.54 -5.83
C THR A 55 17.47 11.32 -5.73
N ALA A 56 16.69 12.26 -6.24
CA ALA A 56 15.25 12.12 -6.34
C ALA A 56 14.90 11.47 -7.68
N GLY A 57 13.97 10.51 -7.72
CA GLY A 57 13.62 9.85 -8.97
C GLY A 57 12.65 8.69 -8.77
N ALA A 58 12.44 7.94 -9.85
CA ALA A 58 11.61 6.74 -9.84
C ALA A 58 12.48 5.48 -10.05
N PHE A 59 11.98 4.33 -9.64
CA PHE A 59 12.53 3.04 -9.96
C PHE A 59 11.57 2.34 -10.93
N THR A 60 12.10 1.74 -11.98
CA THR A 60 11.33 0.77 -12.76
C THR A 60 11.40 -0.54 -12.00
N GLU A 61 10.25 -0.95 -11.46
CA GLU A 61 10.10 -2.22 -10.77
C GLU A 61 9.42 -3.22 -11.69
N THR A 62 10.00 -4.41 -11.82
CA THR A 62 9.42 -5.52 -12.57
C THR A 62 9.15 -6.69 -11.62
N PRO A 63 7.89 -7.11 -11.43
CA PRO A 63 7.61 -8.29 -10.62
C PRO A 63 8.23 -9.54 -11.23
N ILE A 64 9.15 -10.14 -10.48
CA ILE A 64 9.76 -11.43 -10.80
C ILE A 64 8.84 -12.55 -10.30
N SER A 65 8.29 -12.39 -9.09
CA SER A 65 7.40 -13.38 -8.48
C SER A 65 6.35 -12.72 -7.57
N PRO A 66 5.03 -12.91 -7.85
CA PRO A 66 4.50 -13.44 -9.11
C PRO A 66 4.89 -12.53 -10.29
N GLY A 67 5.07 -13.11 -11.47
CA GLY A 67 5.47 -12.36 -12.68
C GLY A 67 4.44 -11.30 -13.08
N GLY A 68 4.90 -10.15 -13.57
CA GLY A 68 4.03 -9.04 -13.97
C GLY A 68 4.70 -8.01 -14.86
N SER A 69 3.93 -7.02 -15.32
CA SER A 69 4.44 -5.90 -16.11
C SER A 69 5.24 -4.92 -15.27
N ALA A 70 6.26 -4.31 -15.87
CA ALA A 70 7.04 -3.27 -15.22
C ALA A 70 6.19 -2.03 -14.91
N PHE A 71 6.49 -1.36 -13.81
CA PHE A 71 5.83 -0.12 -13.38
C PHE A 71 6.84 0.84 -12.73
N ASN A 72 6.49 2.12 -12.68
CA ASN A 72 7.26 3.09 -11.91
C ASN A 72 6.87 2.99 -10.43
N ALA A 73 7.84 2.71 -9.57
CA ALA A 73 7.72 2.83 -8.13
C ALA A 73 8.56 4.00 -7.62
N TYR A 74 8.16 4.51 -6.47
CA TYR A 74 8.89 5.54 -5.76
C TYR A 74 9.27 5.00 -4.41
N CYS A 75 10.54 5.19 -4.07
CA CYS A 75 11.03 4.87 -2.75
C CYS A 75 10.54 5.91 -1.77
N VAL A 76 10.15 5.43 -0.61
CA VAL A 76 9.85 6.24 0.55
C VAL A 76 11.19 6.64 1.23
N SER A 77 12.35 6.12 0.78
CA SER A 77 13.69 6.29 1.41
C SER A 77 14.71 7.05 0.60
N LEU A 78 15.51 7.79 1.33
CA LEU A 78 16.60 8.65 0.88
C LEU A 78 17.97 7.95 0.90
N ASN A 79 18.06 6.79 1.59
CA ASN A 79 19.32 6.06 1.84
C ASN A 79 19.55 4.86 0.93
N ILE A 80 18.82 4.76 -0.18
CA ILE A 80 19.22 3.82 -1.23
C ILE A 80 20.43 4.47 -1.91
N SER A 81 21.63 3.98 -1.59
CA SER A 81 22.84 4.33 -2.32
C SER A 81 22.59 4.18 -3.81
N VAL A 82 22.40 5.31 -4.49
CA VAL A 82 22.15 5.35 -5.93
C VAL A 82 23.42 4.82 -6.60
N GLY A 83 23.28 3.68 -7.29
CA GLY A 83 24.37 2.92 -7.88
C GLY A 83 24.67 1.57 -7.21
N ASN A 84 24.12 1.30 -6.02
CA ASN A 84 24.19 0.01 -5.29
C ASN A 84 22.84 -0.34 -4.63
N GLY A 85 21.72 0.12 -5.18
CA GLY A 85 20.41 -0.36 -4.78
C GLY A 85 20.30 -1.87 -5.06
N PRO A 86 19.45 -2.61 -4.34
CA PRO A 86 19.29 -4.02 -4.63
C PRO A 86 18.67 -4.18 -6.02
N ASP A 87 19.36 -4.88 -6.93
CA ASP A 87 18.79 -5.32 -8.22
C ASP A 87 17.52 -6.18 -8.02
N THR A 88 17.33 -6.70 -6.81
CA THR A 88 16.19 -7.51 -6.40
C THR A 88 15.65 -7.05 -5.04
N ILE A 89 14.42 -6.55 -5.03
CA ILE A 89 13.70 -6.11 -3.83
C ILE A 89 12.74 -7.20 -3.39
N HIS A 90 12.72 -7.48 -2.09
CA HIS A 90 11.76 -8.41 -1.49
C HIS A 90 10.77 -7.65 -0.62
N ALA A 91 9.53 -7.53 -1.07
CA ALA A 91 8.42 -7.02 -0.29
C ALA A 91 7.82 -8.17 0.53
N THR A 92 7.85 -8.03 1.85
CA THR A 92 7.29 -9.02 2.78
C THR A 92 5.77 -8.95 2.81
N THR A 93 5.22 -7.74 2.65
CA THR A 93 3.78 -7.51 2.57
C THR A 93 3.45 -6.48 1.51
N THR A 94 2.25 -6.61 0.96
CA THR A 94 1.66 -5.62 0.05
C THR A 94 0.33 -5.16 0.62
N SER A 95 0.00 -3.89 0.44
CA SER A 95 -1.26 -3.33 0.95
C SER A 95 -1.80 -2.25 0.02
N PRO A 96 -3.12 -2.16 -0.19
CA PRO A 96 -3.72 -1.04 -0.89
C PRO A 96 -3.38 0.27 -0.18
N LEU A 97 -2.91 1.29 -0.90
CA LEU A 97 -2.54 2.57 -0.31
C LEU A 97 -3.73 3.25 0.38
N SER A 98 -4.94 3.11 -0.16
CA SER A 98 -6.15 3.72 0.40
C SER A 98 -6.50 3.23 1.81
N SER A 99 -5.96 2.09 2.26
CA SER A 99 -6.18 1.59 3.63
C SER A 99 -5.09 2.01 4.63
N VAL A 100 -4.01 2.66 4.16
CA VAL A 100 -2.88 3.04 5.00
C VAL A 100 -3.07 4.46 5.56
N THR A 101 -2.93 4.59 6.87
CA THR A 101 -3.04 5.84 7.62
C THR A 101 -1.72 6.16 8.33
N ASN A 102 -1.58 7.34 8.92
CA ASN A 102 -0.41 7.67 9.76
C ASN A 102 -0.37 6.91 11.10
N ALA A 103 -1.39 6.13 11.43
CA ALA A 103 -1.32 5.16 12.52
C ALA A 103 -0.49 3.92 12.14
N SER A 104 -0.24 3.72 10.83
CA SER A 104 0.69 2.70 10.36
C SER A 104 2.12 3.06 10.76
N PRO A 105 2.94 2.09 11.21
CA PRO A 105 4.34 2.35 11.52
C PRO A 105 5.11 2.89 10.31
N TYR A 106 4.72 2.55 9.08
CA TYR A 106 5.43 2.98 7.88
C TYR A 106 5.34 4.48 7.62
N PHE A 107 4.30 5.15 8.12
CA PHE A 107 4.03 6.57 7.84
C PHE A 107 3.73 7.37 9.12
N ALA A 108 4.27 6.93 10.26
CA ALA A 108 3.99 7.55 11.55
C ALA A 108 4.50 9.00 11.67
N ASN A 109 5.41 9.43 10.79
CA ASN A 109 5.93 10.81 10.77
C ASN A 109 5.08 11.76 9.91
N SER A 110 4.07 11.24 9.21
CA SER A 110 3.21 12.04 8.34
C SER A 110 2.29 12.93 9.16
N GLY A 111 2.15 14.18 8.71
CA GLY A 111 1.16 15.11 9.26
C GLY A 111 -0.28 14.78 8.86
N TYR A 112 -0.49 13.83 7.94
CA TYR A 112 -1.80 13.52 7.36
C TYR A 112 -2.35 12.18 7.86
N SER A 113 -3.55 12.18 8.44
CA SER A 113 -4.20 10.94 8.89
C SER A 113 -4.52 9.97 7.74
N ASP A 114 -4.76 10.50 6.54
CA ASP A 114 -5.11 9.80 5.31
C ASP A 114 -3.93 9.68 4.33
N VAL A 115 -2.69 9.65 4.85
CA VAL A 115 -1.43 9.63 4.09
C VAL A 115 -1.46 8.69 2.88
N GLY A 116 -1.92 7.45 3.02
CA GLY A 116 -1.93 6.50 1.93
C GLY A 116 -2.87 6.92 0.78
N ASN A 117 -4.03 7.49 1.09
CA ASN A 117 -4.96 7.99 0.07
C ASN A 117 -4.40 9.25 -0.63
N ARG A 118 -3.62 10.08 0.07
CA ARG A 118 -2.90 11.21 -0.53
C ARG A 118 -1.79 10.76 -1.48
N LEU A 119 -1.02 9.74 -1.09
CA LEU A 119 -0.02 9.12 -1.95
C LEU A 119 -0.68 8.52 -3.20
N ALA A 120 -1.81 7.83 -3.04
CA ALA A 120 -2.58 7.31 -4.17
C ALA A 120 -3.11 8.44 -5.07
N TYR A 121 -3.57 9.56 -4.51
CA TYR A 121 -3.94 10.75 -5.27
C TYR A 121 -2.76 11.27 -6.10
N LEU A 122 -1.59 11.47 -5.49
CA LEU A 122 -0.39 11.95 -6.19
C LEU A 122 -0.08 11.06 -7.40
N LEU A 123 0.02 9.75 -7.18
CA LEU A 123 0.34 8.80 -8.23
C LEU A 123 -0.72 8.78 -9.35
N THR A 124 -2.00 8.93 -9.02
CA THR A 124 -3.09 8.89 -10.02
C THR A 124 -3.26 10.18 -10.80
N GLN A 125 -3.04 11.34 -10.18
CA GLN A 125 -3.20 12.62 -10.85
C GLN A 125 -2.00 13.02 -11.69
N PHE A 126 -0.79 12.63 -11.28
CA PHE A 126 0.43 13.07 -11.92
C PHE A 126 1.20 11.89 -12.51
N SER A 127 1.19 11.79 -13.85
CA SER A 127 2.02 10.84 -14.57
C SER A 127 3.42 11.44 -14.78
N ALA A 128 4.35 11.04 -13.93
CA ALA A 128 5.74 11.50 -14.04
C ALA A 128 6.50 10.70 -15.11
N THR A 129 6.84 11.37 -16.21
CA THR A 129 7.50 10.78 -17.38
C THR A 129 8.91 11.33 -17.59
N THR A 130 9.13 12.63 -17.32
CA THR A 130 10.45 13.27 -17.40
C THR A 130 11.24 13.15 -16.10
N ALA A 131 12.55 13.38 -16.16
CA ALA A 131 13.42 13.38 -14.97
C ALA A 131 12.97 14.41 -13.92
N ASP A 132 12.61 15.63 -14.35
CA ASP A 132 12.07 16.68 -13.48
C ASP A 132 10.77 16.24 -12.80
N GLN A 133 9.83 15.66 -13.56
CA GLN A 133 8.56 15.19 -12.99
C GLN A 133 8.75 14.05 -12.00
N LYS A 134 9.66 13.12 -12.27
CA LYS A 134 10.00 12.01 -11.35
C LYS A 134 10.66 12.53 -10.08
N SER A 135 11.55 13.51 -10.20
CA SER A 135 12.21 14.17 -9.06
C SER A 135 11.18 14.92 -8.21
N ALA A 136 10.33 15.74 -8.82
CA ALA A 136 9.27 16.47 -8.13
C ALA A 136 8.25 15.52 -7.45
N MET A 137 7.90 14.41 -8.11
CA MET A 137 7.03 13.38 -7.52
C MET A 137 7.68 12.75 -6.28
N ALA A 138 8.96 12.35 -6.36
CA ALA A 138 9.67 11.77 -5.22
C ALA A 138 9.74 12.76 -4.04
N LEU A 139 10.03 14.05 -4.31
CA LEU A 139 10.02 15.11 -3.29
C LEU A 139 8.63 15.30 -2.66
N ALA A 140 7.56 15.32 -3.46
CA ALA A 140 6.20 15.46 -2.96
C ALA A 140 5.73 14.25 -2.14
N ILE A 141 6.19 13.05 -2.51
CA ILE A 141 5.97 11.83 -1.72
C ILE A 141 6.64 11.97 -0.35
N TRP A 142 7.90 12.45 -0.30
CA TRP A 142 8.61 12.67 0.96
C TRP A 142 7.92 13.70 1.87
N ASP A 143 7.46 14.82 1.31
CA ASP A 143 6.67 15.80 2.04
C ASP A 143 5.37 15.20 2.60
N THR A 144 4.74 14.29 1.85
CA THR A 144 3.50 13.64 2.27
C THR A 144 3.71 12.67 3.44
N ILE A 145 4.83 11.94 3.48
CA ILE A 145 5.10 10.92 4.50
C ILE A 145 5.76 11.46 5.77
N ASP A 146 6.38 12.63 5.73
CA ASP A 146 7.10 13.22 6.86
C ASP A 146 6.84 14.73 6.95
N SER A 147 6.16 15.13 8.03
CA SER A 147 5.83 16.52 8.35
C SER A 147 7.04 17.44 8.57
N LYS A 148 8.25 16.89 8.75
CA LYS A 148 9.50 17.63 8.93
C LYS A 148 10.44 17.48 7.73
N PHE A 149 9.95 16.96 6.61
CA PHE A 149 10.73 16.88 5.39
C PHE A 149 11.13 18.27 4.90
N MET A 150 12.37 18.39 4.43
CA MET A 150 12.92 19.57 3.80
C MET A 150 13.86 19.13 2.69
N TYR A 151 13.88 19.86 1.57
CA TYR A 151 14.87 19.67 0.52
C TYR A 151 15.51 21.01 0.09
N ARG A 152 16.67 20.91 -0.58
CA ARG A 152 17.38 22.03 -1.22
C ARG A 152 17.99 21.56 -2.54
N TYR A 153 18.32 22.53 -3.40
CA TYR A 153 19.03 22.36 -4.68
C TYR A 153 18.18 21.80 -5.84
N ALA A 154 16.87 22.02 -5.82
CA ALA A 154 16.06 21.77 -7.01
C ALA A 154 16.20 22.91 -8.04
N THR A 155 15.84 22.59 -9.28
CA THR A 155 15.67 23.58 -10.34
C THR A 155 14.32 24.29 -10.19
N THR A 156 14.16 25.47 -10.79
CA THR A 156 12.87 26.19 -10.81
C THR A 156 11.73 25.34 -11.38
N SER A 157 12.04 24.49 -12.38
CA SER A 157 11.09 23.54 -12.96
C SER A 157 10.58 22.55 -11.91
N ILE A 158 11.51 21.93 -11.17
CA ILE A 158 11.19 20.97 -10.11
C ILE A 158 10.47 21.63 -8.94
N ASP A 159 10.89 22.83 -8.51
CA ASP A 159 10.20 23.57 -7.44
C ASP A 159 8.75 23.91 -7.81
N ASN A 160 8.50 24.32 -9.05
CA ASN A 160 7.15 24.59 -9.53
C ASN A 160 6.28 23.32 -9.52
N LEU A 161 6.81 22.20 -10.01
CA LEU A 161 6.12 20.90 -10.02
C LEU A 161 5.89 20.39 -8.59
N TYR A 162 6.89 20.50 -7.71
CA TYR A 162 6.77 20.14 -6.30
C TYR A 162 5.63 20.91 -5.64
N ASN A 163 5.61 22.24 -5.77
CA ASN A 163 4.55 23.09 -5.22
C ASN A 163 3.18 22.74 -5.79
N GLN A 164 3.10 22.40 -7.07
CA GLN A 164 1.87 21.92 -7.68
C GLN A 164 1.40 20.61 -7.04
N TYR A 165 2.30 19.64 -6.86
CA TYR A 165 1.98 18.31 -6.36
C TYR A 165 1.59 18.33 -4.88
N THR A 166 2.28 19.12 -4.06
CA THR A 166 2.00 19.26 -2.62
C THR A 166 0.84 20.21 -2.30
N SER A 167 0.30 20.95 -3.28
CA SER A 167 -0.87 21.82 -3.06
C SER A 167 -2.16 21.05 -2.76
N PHE A 168 -2.28 19.79 -3.24
CA PHE A 168 -3.48 18.95 -3.12
C PHE A 168 -4.81 19.67 -3.48
N SER A 169 -4.78 20.61 -4.43
CA SER A 169 -5.90 21.53 -4.69
C SER A 169 -7.24 20.87 -5.04
N ASN A 170 -7.24 19.67 -5.65
CA ASN A 170 -8.44 18.91 -6.01
C ASN A 170 -8.58 17.60 -5.23
N TYR A 171 -7.87 17.48 -4.10
CA TYR A 171 -7.92 16.31 -3.25
C TYR A 171 -9.22 16.27 -2.43
N ASN A 172 -9.90 15.13 -2.44
CA ASN A 172 -11.03 14.86 -1.54
C ASN A 172 -10.74 13.59 -0.73
N SER A 173 -10.65 13.73 0.59
CA SER A 173 -10.38 12.61 1.50
C SER A 173 -11.44 11.51 1.51
N HIS A 174 -12.66 11.80 1.02
CA HIS A 174 -13.75 10.82 0.90
C HIS A 174 -13.73 10.04 -0.42
N THR A 175 -12.86 10.41 -1.36
CA THR A 175 -12.65 9.68 -2.62
C THR A 175 -11.52 8.68 -2.41
N ALA A 176 -11.76 7.41 -2.75
CA ALA A 176 -10.71 6.38 -2.75
C ALA A 176 -9.90 6.47 -4.06
N TYR A 177 -8.74 7.11 -4.02
CA TYR A 177 -7.86 7.23 -5.19
C TYR A 177 -7.08 5.94 -5.41
N GLY A 178 -6.85 5.59 -6.68
CA GLY A 178 -6.03 4.45 -7.09
C GLY A 178 -6.61 3.05 -6.81
N GLY A 179 -7.64 2.94 -5.97
CA GLY A 179 -8.30 1.67 -5.65
C GLY A 179 -7.31 0.58 -5.25
N THR A 180 -7.47 -0.62 -5.82
CA THR A 180 -6.54 -1.76 -5.61
C THR A 180 -5.21 -1.61 -6.33
N ASN A 181 -5.10 -0.68 -7.28
CA ASN A 181 -3.91 -0.51 -8.12
C ASN A 181 -2.84 0.33 -7.42
N ALA A 182 -3.23 1.23 -6.51
CA ALA A 182 -2.28 1.96 -5.69
C ALA A 182 -1.81 1.05 -4.54
N THR A 183 -0.54 0.66 -4.56
CA THR A 183 -0.01 -0.38 -3.67
C THR A 183 1.21 0.13 -2.90
N LEU A 184 1.22 -0.15 -1.59
CA LEU A 184 2.38 -0.10 -0.73
C LEU A 184 3.05 -1.48 -0.72
N PHE A 185 4.35 -1.51 -0.96
CA PHE A 185 5.20 -2.68 -0.80
C PHE A 185 6.09 -2.48 0.42
N VAL A 186 5.89 -3.30 1.44
CA VAL A 186 6.65 -3.22 2.69
C VAL A 186 7.91 -4.06 2.55
N VAL A 187 9.03 -3.39 2.32
CA VAL A 187 10.36 -4.02 2.19
C VAL A 187 10.99 -4.16 3.57
N ASN A 188 10.89 -3.12 4.39
CA ASN A 188 11.39 -3.13 5.77
C ASN A 188 10.32 -2.56 6.69
N ALA A 189 9.77 -3.43 7.54
CA ALA A 189 8.71 -3.03 8.46
C ALA A 189 9.19 -2.10 9.58
N ASN A 190 10.50 -2.02 9.83
CA ASN A 190 11.09 -1.26 10.91
C ASN A 190 11.61 0.11 10.48
N ASP A 191 11.65 0.40 9.18
CA ASP A 191 12.09 1.68 8.66
C ASP A 191 10.97 2.32 7.84
N HIS A 192 10.51 3.47 8.32
CA HIS A 192 9.40 4.23 7.74
C HIS A 192 9.71 4.63 6.30
N TYR A 193 10.99 4.76 5.98
CA TYR A 193 11.44 5.25 4.70
C TYR A 193 11.71 4.11 3.72
N GLN A 194 12.06 2.89 4.13
CA GLN A 194 12.53 1.86 3.18
C GLN A 194 11.46 1.16 2.33
N ASN A 195 10.21 1.64 2.32
CA ASN A 195 9.13 1.01 1.58
C ASN A 195 8.98 1.59 0.16
N LEU A 196 8.26 0.88 -0.71
CA LEU A 196 7.95 1.34 -2.07
C LEU A 196 6.47 1.61 -2.21
N ILE A 197 6.14 2.63 -3.00
CA ILE A 197 4.77 2.88 -3.44
C ILE A 197 4.71 2.94 -4.95
N ALA A 198 3.63 2.42 -5.53
CA ALA A 198 3.42 2.46 -6.97
C ALA A 198 1.95 2.37 -7.34
N LEU A 199 1.66 2.76 -8.59
CA LEU A 199 0.47 2.29 -9.29
C LEU A 199 0.84 1.03 -10.04
N THR A 200 0.36 -0.08 -9.53
CA THR A 200 0.50 -1.38 -10.14
C THR A 200 -0.67 -1.61 -11.09
N SER A 201 -0.36 -2.08 -12.30
CA SER A 201 -1.37 -2.76 -13.11
C SER A 201 -1.33 -4.25 -12.78
N TYR A 202 -1.42 -4.61 -11.49
CA TYR A 202 -1.85 -5.97 -11.18
C TYR A 202 -3.30 -6.04 -11.63
N GLY A 203 -3.53 -6.64 -12.81
CA GLY A 203 -4.79 -7.32 -13.02
C GLY A 203 -4.96 -8.22 -11.80
N SER A 204 -6.04 -8.01 -11.04
CA SER A 204 -6.45 -8.84 -9.92
C SER A 204 -5.99 -10.27 -10.15
N VAL A 205 -4.88 -10.67 -9.52
CA VAL A 205 -4.49 -12.08 -9.53
C VAL A 205 -5.70 -12.75 -8.90
N PRO A 206 -6.42 -13.62 -9.63
CA PRO A 206 -7.54 -14.32 -9.05
C PRO A 206 -7.04 -14.93 -7.77
N GLU A 207 -7.75 -14.71 -6.67
CA GLU A 207 -7.50 -15.38 -5.41
C GLU A 207 -7.09 -16.82 -5.72
N PRO A 208 -5.99 -17.34 -5.13
CA PRO A 208 -5.57 -18.71 -5.40
C PRO A 208 -6.81 -19.59 -5.28
N ALA A 209 -7.02 -20.45 -6.27
CA ALA A 209 -8.17 -21.33 -6.48
C ALA A 209 -8.39 -22.36 -5.34
N SER A 210 -8.40 -21.89 -4.10
CA SER A 210 -8.42 -22.63 -2.85
C SER A 210 -9.81 -22.65 -2.22
N ILE A 211 -10.77 -21.86 -2.69
CA ILE A 211 -12.14 -21.88 -2.14
C ILE A 211 -13.11 -22.73 -2.99
N VAL A 212 -12.94 -22.85 -4.30
CA VAL A 212 -13.84 -23.69 -5.12
C VAL A 212 -13.46 -25.18 -5.03
N SER A 213 -12.18 -25.51 -4.85
CA SER A 213 -11.69 -26.88 -4.73
C SER A 213 -12.10 -27.56 -3.41
N ALA A 214 -12.19 -26.80 -2.32
CA ALA A 214 -12.59 -27.32 -1.01
C ALA A 214 -14.11 -27.64 -0.95
N VAL A 215 -14.94 -26.89 -1.67
CA VAL A 215 -16.40 -27.12 -1.72
C VAL A 215 -16.76 -28.29 -2.65
N VAL A 216 -16.05 -28.45 -3.78
CA VAL A 216 -16.26 -29.62 -4.67
C VAL A 216 -15.67 -30.90 -4.07
N GLY A 217 -14.54 -30.82 -3.36
CA GLY A 217 -13.93 -31.96 -2.67
C GLY A 217 -14.75 -32.50 -1.48
N LEU A 218 -15.43 -31.63 -0.72
CA LEU A 218 -16.31 -32.04 0.39
C LEU A 218 -17.70 -32.51 -0.06
N ALA A 219 -18.22 -32.00 -1.19
CA ALA A 219 -19.46 -32.52 -1.78
C ALA A 219 -19.30 -33.95 -2.36
N GLY A 220 -18.11 -34.28 -2.85
CA GLY A 220 -17.79 -35.62 -3.39
C GLY A 220 -17.69 -36.73 -2.33
N MET A 221 -17.25 -36.41 -1.10
CA MET A 221 -17.13 -37.44 -0.04
C MET A 221 -18.43 -37.69 0.73
N GLY A 222 -19.39 -36.76 0.73
CA GLY A 222 -20.71 -36.95 1.35
C GLY A 222 -21.64 -37.91 0.57
N LEU A 223 -21.48 -38.02 -0.75
CA LEU A 223 -22.36 -38.82 -1.61
C LEU A 223 -21.93 -40.28 -1.80
N VAL A 224 -20.68 -40.63 -1.48
CA VAL A 224 -20.21 -42.03 -1.53
C VAL A 224 -20.51 -42.78 -0.21
N GLY A 225 -20.65 -42.06 0.91
CA GLY A 225 -21.01 -42.65 2.22
C GLY A 225 -22.49 -43.05 2.36
N LEU A 226 -23.40 -42.43 1.60
CA LEU A 226 -24.85 -42.66 1.74
C LEU A 226 -25.42 -43.77 0.84
N ARG A 227 -24.65 -44.31 -0.12
CA ARG A 227 -25.10 -45.45 -0.95
C ARG A 227 -24.78 -46.84 -0.38
N ARG A 228 -23.94 -46.95 0.66
CA ARG A 228 -23.63 -48.25 1.30
C ARG A 228 -24.44 -48.59 2.55
N ARG A 229 -25.35 -47.72 3.03
CA ARG A 229 -26.21 -48.00 4.19
C ARG A 229 -27.71 -48.25 3.88
N ARG A 230 -28.10 -48.43 2.62
CA ARG A 230 -29.50 -48.77 2.23
C ARG A 230 -29.71 -50.15 1.58
N LYS A 231 -28.76 -51.07 1.72
CA LYS A 231 -28.99 -52.50 1.43
C LYS A 231 -28.47 -53.37 2.57
N ALA A 232 -29.18 -53.31 3.69
CA ALA A 232 -29.18 -54.33 4.74
C ALA A 232 -30.42 -54.10 5.62
N VAL A 233 -31.61 -54.41 5.09
CA VAL A 233 -32.81 -54.91 5.82
C VAL A 233 -33.81 -55.34 4.73
N ALA A 234 -33.85 -56.64 4.48
CA ALA A 234 -34.99 -57.48 4.09
C ALA A 234 -34.42 -58.88 3.83
#